data_AF-A0A2Z2KAT9-F1
#
_entry.id   AF-A0A2Z2KAT9-F1
#
_cell.length_a   1.000
_cell.length_b   1.000
_cell.length_c   1.000
_cell.angle_alpha   90.00
_cell.angle_beta   90.00
_cell.angle_gamma   90.00
#
_symmetry.space_group_name_H-M   'P 1'
#
loop_
_entity.id
_entity.type
_entity.pdbx_description
1 polymer ?
#
loop_
_entity_poly.entity_id
_entity_poly.type
_entity_poly.pdbx_seq_one_letter_code
_entity_poly.pdbx_strand_id
1 'polypeptide(L)'
;MKIVGLRIEKYIGESVSGHNCDFEYVDTEFERHVLFGILEDKRKVKITLWEEQGECGSGWCSASWGKVEVEEIEKFEGYTYTTKEQIYIDDILPESYNSEYINNKVFEVSYDGGDSYYPCGDYTVNMDLFTQTIRHKEKRPVWVFKGSSNRGKSFIASHLVGLTVYETDSNANIPFITEDIVVLGNKYTHQLQDIEANIFGDYELHVVDFY
;
A
#
# COMPACT_ATOMS: atom_id res chain seq x y z
N MET A 1 -1.06 -21.13 11.16
CA MET A 1 -0.88 -19.69 11.44
C MET A 1 -2.11 -19.05 12.07
N LYS A 2 -1.94 -18.25 13.12
CA LYS A 2 -2.99 -17.41 13.73
C LYS A 2 -2.98 -16.01 13.11
N ILE A 3 -4.12 -15.54 12.60
CA ILE A 3 -4.27 -14.15 12.14
C ILE A 3 -4.55 -13.23 13.34
N VAL A 4 -3.85 -12.10 13.37
CA VAL A 4 -3.89 -11.12 14.48
C VAL A 4 -4.63 -9.85 14.08
N GLY A 5 -4.46 -9.41 12.84
CA GLY A 5 -5.05 -8.17 12.35
C GLY A 5 -4.80 -7.96 10.87
N LEU A 6 -5.35 -6.86 10.37
CA LEU A 6 -5.30 -6.46 8.98
C LEU A 6 -5.04 -4.95 8.91
N ARG A 7 -4.24 -4.52 7.95
CA ARG A 7 -4.11 -3.13 7.53
C ARG A 7 -4.51 -3.02 6.07
N ILE A 8 -5.32 -2.03 5.75
CA ILE A 8 -5.58 -1.61 4.36
C ILE A 8 -4.65 -0.43 4.10
N GLU A 9 -3.93 -0.49 3.00
CA GLU A 9 -3.04 0.57 2.53
C GLU A 9 -3.48 1.02 1.15
N LYS A 10 -3.47 2.33 0.94
CA LYS A 10 -3.63 2.93 -0.38
C LYS A 10 -2.25 3.12 -0.99
N TYR A 11 -2.10 2.78 -2.26
CA TYR A 11 -0.87 3.02 -3.02
C TYR A 11 -1.24 3.48 -4.43
N ILE A 12 -0.30 4.12 -5.11
CA ILE A 12 -0.48 4.50 -6.51
C ILE A 12 0.20 3.45 -7.39
N GLY A 13 -0.56 2.91 -8.34
CA GLY A 13 -0.09 2.03 -9.39
C GLY A 13 -0.62 2.50 -10.74
N GLU A 14 -0.32 1.77 -11.81
CA GLU A 14 -0.82 2.09 -13.15
C GLU A 14 -2.05 1.23 -13.46
N SER A 15 -3.14 1.87 -13.87
CA SER A 15 -4.26 1.19 -14.52
C SER A 15 -4.03 1.16 -16.02
N VAL A 16 -4.42 0.06 -16.66
CA VAL A 16 -4.23 -0.14 -18.11
C VAL A 16 -5.56 -0.29 -18.80
N SER A 17 -5.76 0.50 -19.85
CA SER A 17 -6.90 0.36 -20.75
C SER A 17 -6.43 0.38 -22.21
N GLY A 18 -7.10 -0.38 -23.06
CA GLY A 18 -6.72 -0.49 -24.46
C GLY A 18 -6.81 -1.90 -24.99
N HIS A 19 -6.44 -2.04 -26.26
CA HIS A 19 -6.44 -3.31 -27.00
C HIS A 19 -5.59 -3.19 -28.25
N ASN A 20 -5.19 -4.33 -28.83
CA ASN A 20 -4.42 -4.39 -30.09
C ASN A 20 -3.10 -3.60 -30.08
N CYS A 21 -2.32 -3.72 -29.00
CA CYS A 21 -1.03 -3.04 -28.80
C CYS A 21 -1.14 -1.51 -28.72
N ASP A 22 -2.34 -0.98 -28.50
CA ASP A 22 -2.61 0.42 -28.25
C ASP A 22 -3.18 0.56 -26.83
N PHE A 23 -2.29 0.83 -25.87
CA PHE A 23 -2.57 0.85 -24.44
C PHE A 23 -2.25 2.22 -23.84
N GLU A 24 -3.15 2.68 -22.97
CA GLU A 24 -2.99 3.87 -22.15
C GLU A 24 -2.80 3.44 -20.70
N TYR A 25 -1.75 3.99 -20.08
CA TYR A 25 -1.38 3.78 -18.68
C TYR A 25 -1.71 5.04 -17.90
N VAL A 26 -2.48 4.89 -16.82
CA VAL A 26 -2.95 6.01 -16.00
C VAL A 26 -2.70 5.72 -14.51
N ASP A 27 -1.94 6.59 -13.86
CA ASP A 27 -1.75 6.58 -12.40
C ASP A 27 -3.09 6.56 -11.67
N THR A 28 -3.30 5.54 -10.85
CA THR A 28 -4.57 5.28 -10.16
C THR A 28 -4.33 4.89 -8.71
N GLU A 29 -5.21 5.33 -7.81
CA GLU A 29 -5.19 4.88 -6.41
C GLU A 29 -5.74 3.45 -6.34
N PHE A 30 -4.91 2.53 -5.87
CA PHE A 30 -5.28 1.15 -5.57
C PHE A 30 -5.23 0.91 -4.07
N GLU A 31 -5.91 -0.16 -3.64
CA GLU A 31 -5.86 -0.64 -2.27
C GLU A 31 -5.16 -2.00 -2.22
N ARG A 32 -4.30 -2.17 -1.20
CA ARG A 32 -3.68 -3.44 -0.85
C ARG A 32 -4.02 -3.83 0.58
N HIS A 33 -4.09 -5.13 0.81
CA HIS A 33 -4.42 -5.70 2.11
C HIS A 33 -3.18 -6.33 2.73
N VAL A 34 -2.87 -5.94 3.96
CA VAL A 34 -1.70 -6.40 4.71
C VAL A 34 -2.18 -7.16 5.95
N LEU A 35 -2.10 -8.48 5.89
CA LEU A 35 -2.49 -9.37 6.98
C LEU A 35 -1.29 -9.65 7.90
N PHE A 36 -1.55 -9.65 9.20
CA PHE A 36 -0.55 -9.97 10.21
C PHE A 36 -0.84 -11.31 10.86
N GLY A 37 0.15 -12.20 10.83
CA GLY A 37 0.03 -13.57 11.31
C GLY A 37 1.14 -13.98 12.29
N ILE A 38 0.84 -14.99 13.10
CA ILE A 38 1.81 -15.72 13.94
C ILE A 38 1.81 -17.18 13.49
N LEU A 39 2.94 -17.65 12.97
CA LEU A 39 3.15 -19.03 12.55
C LEU A 39 3.09 -20.00 13.74
N GLU A 40 2.99 -21.30 13.48
CA GLU A 40 2.93 -22.31 14.56
C GLU A 40 4.17 -22.30 15.46
N ASP A 41 5.33 -22.00 14.89
CA ASP A 41 6.61 -21.87 15.60
C ASP A 41 6.82 -20.52 16.30
N LYS A 42 5.78 -19.66 16.30
CA LYS A 42 5.73 -18.33 16.92
C LYS A 42 6.50 -17.23 16.19
N ARG A 43 7.07 -17.49 15.00
CA ARG A 43 7.53 -16.41 14.12
C ARG A 43 6.33 -15.55 13.68
N LYS A 44 6.58 -14.27 13.43
CA LYS A 44 5.56 -13.34 12.95
C LYS A 44 5.78 -13.10 11.47
N VAL A 45 4.68 -13.01 10.74
CA VAL A 45 4.70 -12.75 9.31
C VAL A 45 3.72 -11.64 8.95
N LYS A 46 4.06 -10.95 7.86
CA LYS A 46 3.22 -10.00 7.16
C LYS A 46 2.92 -10.58 5.78
N ILE A 47 1.65 -10.60 5.40
CA ILE A 47 1.20 -11.04 4.07
C ILE A 47 0.58 -9.85 3.37
N THR A 48 1.21 -9.38 2.31
CA THR A 48 0.74 -8.27 1.47
C THR A 48 0.01 -8.84 0.27
N LEU A 49 -1.22 -8.40 0.00
CA LEU A 49 -2.08 -8.83 -1.10
C LEU A 49 -2.43 -7.60 -1.96
N TRP A 50 -2.22 -7.66 -3.26
CA TRP A 50 -2.55 -6.57 -4.18
C TRP A 50 -2.87 -7.08 -5.59
N GLU A 51 -3.42 -6.20 -6.41
CA GLU A 51 -3.65 -6.47 -7.83
C GLU A 51 -2.64 -5.65 -8.66
N GLU A 52 -2.10 -6.26 -9.69
CA GLU A 52 -1.25 -5.61 -10.69
C GLU A 52 -1.97 -5.63 -12.04
N GLN A 53 -2.01 -4.51 -12.75
CA GLN A 53 -2.60 -4.41 -14.09
C GLN A 53 -1.53 -4.20 -15.14
N GLY A 54 -1.81 -4.65 -16.36
CA GLY A 54 -0.87 -4.58 -17.48
C GLY A 54 -1.55 -4.96 -18.80
N GLU A 55 -0.74 -5.38 -19.75
CA GLU A 55 -1.18 -5.95 -21.02
C GLU A 55 -0.89 -7.45 -21.07
N CYS A 56 -1.76 -8.23 -21.73
CA CYS A 56 -1.47 -9.63 -21.94
C CYS A 56 -0.27 -9.81 -22.88
N GLY A 57 0.44 -10.94 -22.80
CA GLY A 57 1.68 -11.14 -23.57
C GLY A 57 1.51 -11.08 -25.10
N SER A 58 0.27 -11.18 -25.61
CA SER A 58 -0.04 -11.01 -27.03
C SER A 58 -0.29 -9.55 -27.45
N GLY A 59 -0.44 -8.64 -26.49
CA GLY A 59 -0.84 -7.25 -26.71
C GLY A 59 -2.30 -7.07 -27.12
N TRP A 60 -3.13 -8.12 -27.07
CA TRP A 60 -4.52 -8.05 -27.55
C TRP A 60 -5.44 -7.26 -26.61
N CYS A 61 -5.28 -7.40 -25.30
CA CYS A 61 -6.13 -6.78 -24.28
C CYS A 61 -5.33 -6.45 -23.02
N SER A 62 -5.91 -5.63 -22.15
CA SER A 62 -5.40 -5.47 -20.79
C SER A 62 -5.52 -6.80 -20.03
N ALA A 63 -4.71 -6.93 -18.98
CA ALA A 63 -4.60 -8.09 -18.13
C ALA A 63 -4.42 -7.67 -16.68
N SER A 64 -4.72 -8.58 -15.75
CA SER A 64 -4.49 -8.38 -14.33
C SER A 64 -3.87 -9.60 -13.68
N TRP A 65 -3.18 -9.39 -12.57
CA TRP A 65 -2.59 -10.44 -11.76
C TRP A 65 -2.83 -10.23 -10.26
N GLY A 66 -3.32 -11.27 -9.59
CA GLY A 66 -3.37 -11.33 -8.14
C GLY A 66 -1.97 -11.57 -7.58
N LYS A 67 -1.49 -10.67 -6.75
CA LYS A 67 -0.14 -10.70 -6.19
C LYS A 67 -0.18 -10.85 -4.68
N VAL A 68 0.86 -11.50 -4.19
CA VAL A 68 0.98 -11.82 -2.78
C VAL A 68 2.44 -11.99 -2.39
N GLU A 69 2.81 -11.34 -1.29
CA GLU A 69 4.16 -11.33 -0.75
C GLU A 69 4.09 -11.67 0.74
N VAL A 70 5.00 -12.54 1.18
CA VAL A 70 5.08 -13.00 2.56
C VAL A 70 6.45 -12.65 3.12
N GLU A 71 6.48 -11.87 4.19
CA GLU A 71 7.69 -11.41 4.85
C GLU A 71 7.69 -11.80 6.32
N GLU A 72 8.83 -12.28 6.83
CA GLU A 72 9.04 -12.40 8.27
C GLU A 72 9.34 -11.05 8.90
N ILE A 73 8.73 -10.78 10.06
CA ILE A 73 8.86 -9.50 10.75
C ILE A 73 9.16 -9.69 12.24
N GLU A 74 9.95 -8.80 12.84
CA GLU A 74 10.22 -8.85 14.28
C GLU A 74 9.04 -8.33 15.11
N LYS A 75 8.36 -7.30 14.60
CA LYS A 75 7.28 -6.58 15.29
C LYS A 75 6.14 -6.30 14.32
N PHE A 76 4.92 -6.43 14.81
CA PHE A 76 3.76 -5.99 14.07
C PHE A 76 3.78 -4.47 13.95
N GLU A 77 3.66 -4.01 12.72
CA GLU A 77 3.29 -2.65 12.45
C GLU A 77 1.83 -2.42 12.87
N GLY A 78 1.41 -1.17 13.04
CA GLY A 78 0.05 -0.89 13.46
C GLY A 78 -0.96 -1.36 12.42
N TYR A 79 -1.97 -2.12 12.84
CA TYR A 79 -3.09 -2.55 11.99
C TYR A 79 -4.33 -1.67 12.19
N THR A 80 -5.12 -1.51 11.12
CA THR A 80 -6.37 -0.72 11.13
C THR A 80 -7.59 -1.57 11.49
N TYR A 81 -7.46 -2.90 11.41
CA TYR A 81 -8.51 -3.87 11.72
C TYR A 81 -8.02 -4.98 12.64
N THR A 82 -8.89 -5.44 13.54
CA THR A 82 -8.68 -6.62 14.40
C THR A 82 -9.66 -7.73 14.04
N THR A 83 -9.28 -8.99 14.30
CA THR A 83 -10.17 -10.13 14.08
C THR A 83 -11.34 -10.10 15.06
N LYS A 84 -12.57 -10.42 14.59
CA LYS A 84 -13.75 -10.55 15.47
C LYS A 84 -13.64 -11.76 16.40
N GLU A 85 -13.03 -12.83 15.91
CA GLU A 85 -12.78 -14.08 16.62
C GLU A 85 -11.35 -14.56 16.39
N GLN A 86 -10.95 -15.68 17.00
CA GLN A 86 -9.65 -16.28 16.73
C GLN A 86 -9.67 -17.00 15.38
N ILE A 87 -8.78 -16.60 14.47
CA ILE A 87 -8.71 -17.12 13.11
C ILE A 87 -7.40 -17.88 12.94
N TYR A 88 -7.50 -19.12 12.47
CA TYR A 88 -6.37 -19.98 12.14
C TYR A 88 -6.45 -20.44 10.69
N ILE A 89 -5.38 -20.26 9.93
CA ILE A 89 -5.18 -20.79 8.58
C ILE A 89 -3.88 -21.60 8.54
N ASP A 90 -3.61 -22.33 7.46
CA ASP A 90 -2.34 -23.06 7.32
C ASP A 90 -1.14 -22.10 7.30
N ASP A 91 0.03 -22.57 7.72
CA ASP A 91 1.25 -21.76 7.70
C ASP A 91 1.65 -21.43 6.26
N ILE A 92 1.82 -20.13 6.02
CA ILE A 92 2.21 -19.56 4.74
C ILE A 92 3.64 -19.04 4.90
N LEU A 93 4.58 -19.68 4.20
CA LEU A 93 6.01 -19.38 4.31
C LEU A 93 6.53 -18.64 3.06
N PRO A 94 7.52 -17.74 3.20
CA PRO A 94 8.10 -17.01 2.07
C PRO A 94 8.66 -17.91 0.95
N GLU A 95 9.26 -19.05 1.33
CA GLU A 95 9.97 -19.95 0.40
C GLU A 95 9.04 -20.90 -0.37
N SER A 96 7.80 -21.08 0.08
CA SER A 96 6.82 -21.99 -0.54
C SER A 96 5.87 -21.29 -1.52
N TYR A 97 6.06 -19.99 -1.76
CA TYR A 97 4.98 -19.10 -2.17
C TYR A 97 4.93 -18.80 -3.68
N ASN A 98 4.94 -19.85 -4.49
CA ASN A 98 4.82 -19.76 -5.94
C ASN A 98 3.56 -20.48 -6.44
N SER A 99 2.47 -20.44 -5.67
CA SER A 99 1.20 -21.03 -6.06
C SER A 99 0.41 -20.03 -6.90
N GLU A 100 0.10 -20.40 -8.14
CA GLU A 100 -0.81 -19.69 -9.06
C GLU A 100 -2.20 -19.41 -8.43
N TYR A 101 -2.55 -20.13 -7.36
CA TYR A 101 -3.81 -19.98 -6.65
C TYR A 101 -3.67 -20.27 -5.16
N ILE A 102 -4.21 -19.38 -4.31
CA ILE A 102 -4.33 -19.55 -2.86
C ILE A 102 -5.79 -19.35 -2.48
N ASN A 103 -6.34 -20.26 -1.71
CA ASN A 103 -7.68 -20.11 -1.16
C ASN A 103 -7.72 -20.60 0.28
N ASN A 104 -8.14 -19.70 1.17
CA ASN A 104 -8.45 -20.03 2.55
C ASN A 104 -9.62 -19.15 3.01
N LYS A 105 -10.12 -19.40 4.24
CA LYS A 105 -11.27 -18.66 4.77
C LYS A 105 -11.08 -17.14 4.93
N VAL A 106 -9.83 -16.67 4.94
CA VAL A 106 -9.47 -15.26 5.16
C VAL A 106 -9.31 -14.51 3.85
N PHE A 107 -8.67 -15.14 2.87
CA PHE A 107 -8.39 -14.51 1.58
C PHE A 107 -8.21 -15.54 0.47
N GLU A 108 -8.40 -15.07 -0.76
CA GLU A 108 -8.17 -15.80 -2.00
C GLU A 108 -7.29 -14.96 -2.92
N VAL A 109 -6.38 -15.60 -3.65
CA VAL A 109 -5.54 -14.98 -4.67
C VAL A 109 -5.51 -15.90 -5.88
N SER A 110 -5.78 -15.37 -7.06
CA SER A 110 -5.52 -16.03 -8.34
C SER A 110 -4.50 -15.22 -9.13
N TYR A 111 -3.38 -15.82 -9.50
CA TYR A 111 -2.33 -15.11 -10.22
C TYR A 111 -2.78 -14.65 -11.60
N ASP A 112 -3.45 -15.50 -12.38
CA ASP A 112 -3.86 -15.21 -13.76
C ASP A 112 -5.34 -15.49 -14.05
N GLY A 113 -6.14 -15.81 -13.03
CA GLY A 113 -7.55 -16.18 -13.22
C GLY A 113 -7.74 -17.56 -13.88
N GLY A 114 -6.67 -18.36 -14.00
CA GLY A 114 -6.67 -19.67 -14.65
C GLY A 114 -6.39 -19.63 -16.16
N ASP A 115 -6.03 -18.47 -16.71
CA ASP A 115 -5.63 -18.31 -18.12
C ASP A 115 -4.35 -17.48 -18.25
N SER A 116 -3.21 -18.15 -18.39
CA SER A 116 -1.91 -17.49 -18.58
C SER A 116 -1.81 -16.71 -19.90
N TYR A 117 -2.68 -16.99 -20.87
CA TYR A 117 -2.67 -16.31 -22.18
C TYR A 117 -3.50 -15.02 -22.15
N TYR A 118 -4.61 -15.02 -21.42
CA TYR A 118 -5.43 -13.83 -21.13
C TYR A 118 -5.62 -13.65 -19.62
N PRO A 119 -4.58 -13.19 -18.89
CA PRO A 119 -4.63 -13.16 -17.44
C PRO A 119 -5.70 -12.22 -16.90
N CYS A 120 -6.52 -12.76 -16.01
CA CYS A 120 -7.56 -12.07 -15.26
C CYS A 120 -7.43 -12.41 -13.78
N GLY A 121 -6.21 -12.29 -13.24
CA GLY A 121 -5.93 -12.57 -11.84
C GLY A 121 -6.43 -11.46 -10.93
N ASP A 122 -6.80 -11.85 -9.72
CA ASP A 122 -7.38 -10.97 -8.70
C ASP A 122 -7.04 -11.48 -7.30
N TYR A 123 -7.49 -10.73 -6.29
CA TYR A 123 -7.49 -11.19 -4.91
C TYR A 123 -8.73 -10.69 -4.17
N THR A 124 -9.13 -11.42 -3.14
CA THR A 124 -10.19 -11.00 -2.24
C THR A 124 -9.84 -11.27 -0.78
N VAL A 125 -10.32 -10.43 0.13
CA VAL A 125 -10.20 -10.63 1.58
C VAL A 125 -11.59 -10.66 2.18
N ASN A 126 -11.85 -11.65 3.04
CA ASN A 126 -13.10 -11.78 3.76
C ASN A 126 -13.16 -10.75 4.92
N MET A 127 -13.58 -9.54 4.58
CA MET A 127 -13.68 -8.42 5.52
C MET A 127 -14.70 -8.64 6.65
N ASP A 128 -15.64 -9.58 6.50
CA ASP A 128 -16.61 -9.93 7.54
C ASP A 128 -15.95 -10.55 8.78
N LEU A 129 -14.71 -11.03 8.66
CA LEU A 129 -13.93 -11.58 9.77
C LEU A 129 -13.28 -10.49 10.66
N PHE A 130 -13.33 -9.23 10.23
CA PHE A 130 -12.59 -8.12 10.84
C PHE A 130 -13.50 -6.99 11.34
N THR A 131 -13.04 -6.30 12.37
CA THR A 131 -13.67 -5.06 12.87
C THR A 131 -12.66 -3.93 12.86
N GLN A 132 -13.11 -2.74 12.49
CA GLN A 132 -12.28 -1.55 12.46
C GLN A 132 -11.79 -1.21 13.88
N THR A 133 -10.53 -0.85 13.98
CA THR A 133 -9.96 -0.28 15.20
C THR A 133 -10.05 1.24 15.16
N ILE A 134 -9.78 1.90 16.29
CA ILE A 134 -9.63 3.35 16.38
C ILE A 134 -8.51 3.93 15.48
N ARG A 135 -7.63 3.07 14.95
CA ARG A 135 -6.54 3.47 14.04
C ARG A 135 -7.02 3.57 12.58
N HIS A 136 -8.20 3.05 12.27
CA HIS A 136 -8.79 3.23 10.95
C HIS A 136 -9.10 4.71 10.71
N LYS A 137 -8.78 5.19 9.51
CA LYS A 137 -9.03 6.54 9.05
C LYS A 137 -9.71 6.44 7.69
N GLU A 138 -10.81 7.15 7.53
CA GLU A 138 -11.54 7.24 6.25
C GLU A 138 -10.69 7.88 5.15
N LYS A 139 -9.89 8.89 5.54
CA LYS A 139 -9.00 9.63 4.64
C LYS A 139 -7.55 9.27 4.88
N ARG A 140 -6.74 9.32 3.82
CA ARG A 140 -5.28 9.15 3.93
C ARG A 140 -4.68 10.33 4.71
N PRO A 141 -4.01 10.12 5.85
CA PRO A 141 -3.37 11.21 6.57
C PRO A 141 -2.10 11.62 5.82
N VAL A 142 -1.96 12.90 5.49
CA VAL A 142 -0.73 13.48 4.90
C VAL A 142 -0.15 14.51 5.84
N TRP A 143 1.09 14.27 6.28
CA TRP A 143 1.77 15.12 7.25
C TRP A 143 2.70 16.10 6.55
N VAL A 144 2.47 17.39 6.71
CA VAL A 144 3.38 18.42 6.16
C VAL A 144 4.24 18.98 7.27
N PHE A 145 5.53 18.68 7.22
CA PHE A 145 6.51 19.21 8.16
C PHE A 145 7.05 20.52 7.63
N LYS A 146 6.69 21.63 8.28
CA LYS A 146 7.13 22.99 7.89
C LYS A 146 7.90 23.68 8.99
N GLY A 147 8.76 24.62 8.62
CA GLY A 147 9.59 25.38 9.54
C GLY A 147 10.95 25.75 8.95
N SER A 148 11.73 26.55 9.66
CA SER A 148 13.05 26.99 9.20
C SER A 148 14.03 25.82 8.99
N SER A 149 15.12 26.06 8.28
CA SER A 149 16.19 25.08 8.12
C SER A 149 16.81 24.73 9.48
N ASN A 150 17.39 23.53 9.59
CA ASN A 150 18.04 23.01 10.81
C ASN A 150 17.11 22.83 12.02
N ARG A 151 15.80 22.67 11.82
CA ARG A 151 14.83 22.38 12.88
C ARG A 151 14.53 20.90 13.09
N GLY A 152 15.23 20.02 12.38
CA GLY A 152 15.07 18.57 12.50
C GLY A 152 13.92 17.96 11.68
N LYS A 153 13.31 18.71 10.74
CA LYS A 153 12.22 18.21 9.87
C LYS A 153 12.59 16.92 9.15
N SER A 154 13.64 16.97 8.30
CA SER A 154 14.16 15.80 7.57
C SER A 154 14.70 14.72 8.50
N PHE A 155 15.23 15.10 9.68
CA PHE A 155 15.73 14.14 10.65
C PHE A 155 14.57 13.31 11.23
N ILE A 156 13.49 13.94 11.70
CA ILE A 156 12.33 13.21 12.22
C ILE A 156 11.66 12.42 11.10
N ALA A 157 11.43 13.02 9.94
CA ALA A 157 10.80 12.35 8.80
C ALA A 157 11.53 11.06 8.42
N SER A 158 12.87 11.10 8.33
CA SER A 158 13.68 9.91 7.99
C SER A 158 13.74 8.83 9.07
N HIS A 159 13.35 9.14 10.32
CA HIS A 159 13.32 8.17 11.43
C HIS A 159 11.93 7.59 11.70
N LEU A 160 10.91 8.01 10.95
CA LEU A 160 9.57 7.44 11.03
C LEU A 160 9.49 6.18 10.15
N VAL A 161 9.50 5.01 10.79
CA VAL A 161 9.46 3.72 10.11
C VAL A 161 8.06 3.43 9.57
N GLY A 162 7.99 2.96 8.32
CA GLY A 162 6.74 2.56 7.67
C GLY A 162 5.95 3.71 7.06
N LEU A 163 6.54 4.91 6.95
CA LEU A 163 5.96 6.06 6.25
C LEU A 163 6.89 6.50 5.12
N THR A 164 6.30 6.84 3.99
CA THR A 164 7.00 7.39 2.82
C THR A 164 7.21 8.90 2.97
N VAL A 165 8.33 9.41 2.45
CA VAL A 165 8.75 10.80 2.64
C VAL A 165 9.10 11.45 1.32
N TYR A 166 8.46 12.59 1.04
CA TYR A 166 8.81 13.50 -0.05
C TYR A 166 9.45 14.78 0.50
N GLU A 167 10.62 15.17 -0.02
CA GLU A 167 11.26 16.44 0.32
C GLU A 167 11.17 17.43 -0.84
N THR A 168 10.55 18.58 -0.60
CA THR A 168 10.30 19.59 -1.65
C THR A 168 11.57 20.24 -2.18
N ASP A 169 12.68 20.20 -1.43
CA ASP A 169 13.98 20.73 -1.87
C ASP A 169 14.61 19.90 -3.01
N SER A 170 14.09 18.70 -3.25
CA SER A 170 14.52 17.83 -4.34
C SER A 170 14.09 18.37 -5.70
N ASN A 171 12.92 19.00 -5.79
CA ASN A 171 12.31 19.37 -7.07
C ASN A 171 11.88 20.84 -7.11
N ALA A 172 12.29 21.55 -8.17
CA ALA A 172 11.87 22.93 -8.41
C ALA A 172 10.37 23.07 -8.70
N ASN A 173 9.74 22.01 -9.23
CA ASN A 173 8.30 21.91 -9.44
C ASN A 173 7.77 20.74 -8.60
N ILE A 174 6.65 20.93 -7.92
CA ILE A 174 6.03 19.89 -7.10
C ILE A 174 5.33 18.88 -8.03
N PRO A 175 5.69 17.59 -7.98
CA PRO A 175 4.98 16.54 -8.70
C PRO A 175 3.66 16.20 -7.97
N PHE A 176 2.87 15.28 -8.53
CA PHE A 176 1.81 14.65 -7.74
C PHE A 176 2.42 13.95 -6.52
N ILE A 177 1.86 14.23 -5.35
CA ILE A 177 2.36 13.78 -4.05
C ILE A 177 1.53 12.60 -3.59
N THR A 178 2.21 11.47 -3.42
CA THR A 178 1.62 10.20 -2.99
C THR A 178 2.14 9.78 -1.61
N GLU A 179 3.18 10.46 -1.13
CA GLU A 179 3.86 10.16 0.12
C GLU A 179 3.05 10.54 1.37
N ASP A 180 3.32 9.86 2.48
CA ASP A 180 2.67 10.07 3.78
C ASP A 180 3.16 11.34 4.47
N ILE A 181 4.43 11.69 4.26
CA ILE A 181 5.08 12.85 4.86
C ILE A 181 5.67 13.72 3.76
N VAL A 182 5.35 15.01 3.78
CA VAL A 182 5.97 16.03 2.96
C VAL A 182 6.81 16.94 3.84
N VAL A 183 8.12 16.97 3.59
CA VAL A 183 9.03 17.92 4.22
C VAL A 183 9.11 19.17 3.36
N LEU A 184 8.50 20.25 3.84
CA LEU A 184 8.55 21.56 3.19
C LEU A 184 9.92 22.18 3.47
N GLY A 185 10.82 22.04 2.50
CA GLY A 185 12.14 22.63 2.48
C GLY A 185 12.13 24.12 2.13
N ASN A 186 13.30 24.76 2.20
CA ASN A 186 13.45 26.21 2.04
C ASN A 186 14.28 26.61 0.82
N LYS A 187 14.68 25.64 -0.03
CA LYS A 187 15.49 25.90 -1.24
C LYS A 187 14.67 26.58 -2.34
N TYR A 188 13.40 26.18 -2.47
CA TYR A 188 12.43 26.77 -3.40
C TYR A 188 11.33 27.48 -2.63
N THR A 189 10.62 28.42 -3.29
CA THR A 189 9.57 29.23 -2.67
C THR A 189 8.19 28.54 -2.68
N HIS A 190 8.18 27.26 -2.35
CA HIS A 190 6.96 26.47 -2.26
C HIS A 190 6.18 26.84 -1.00
N GLN A 191 4.86 26.93 -1.13
CA GLN A 191 3.93 27.18 -0.05
C GLN A 191 3.10 25.93 0.25
N LEU A 192 2.42 25.93 1.39
CA LEU A 192 1.54 24.83 1.78
C LEU A 192 0.43 24.59 0.73
N GLN A 193 -0.10 25.65 0.11
CA GLN A 193 -1.11 25.52 -0.94
C GLN A 193 -0.59 24.76 -2.16
N ASP A 194 0.69 24.93 -2.51
CA ASP A 194 1.30 24.21 -3.62
C ASP A 194 1.42 22.72 -3.31
N ILE A 195 1.60 22.35 -2.04
CA ILE A 195 1.58 20.96 -1.58
C ILE A 195 0.15 20.42 -1.66
N GLU A 196 -0.82 21.09 -1.03
CA GLU A 196 -2.23 20.68 -0.99
C GLU A 196 -2.83 20.46 -2.38
N ALA A 197 -2.50 21.32 -3.35
CA ALA A 197 -3.00 21.22 -4.72
C ALA A 197 -2.47 20.00 -5.49
N ASN A 198 -1.37 19.43 -5.04
CA ASN A 198 -0.69 18.31 -5.71
C ASN A 198 -0.80 16.98 -4.93
N ILE A 199 -1.41 16.97 -3.74
CA ILE A 199 -1.69 15.72 -3.02
C ILE A 199 -2.74 14.92 -3.80
N PHE A 200 -2.39 13.69 -4.12
CA PHE A 200 -3.29 12.78 -4.81
C PHE A 200 -4.27 12.08 -3.84
N GLY A 201 -5.50 11.86 -4.31
CA GLY A 201 -6.54 11.11 -3.61
C GLY A 201 -7.36 11.92 -2.60
N ASP A 202 -8.22 11.24 -1.83
CA ASP A 202 -8.92 11.85 -0.69
C ASP A 202 -8.04 11.77 0.57
N TYR A 203 -7.74 12.94 1.14
CA TYR A 203 -6.74 13.07 2.21
C TYR A 203 -7.21 13.96 3.38
N GLU A 204 -6.59 13.73 4.53
CA GLU A 204 -6.64 14.58 5.71
C GLU A 204 -5.26 15.21 5.92
N LEU A 205 -5.17 16.55 5.81
CA LEU A 205 -3.90 17.26 5.96
C LEU A 205 -3.59 17.52 7.44
N HIS A 206 -2.38 17.16 7.85
CA HIS A 206 -1.84 17.44 9.18
C HIS A 206 -0.58 18.29 9.07
N VAL A 207 -0.68 19.57 9.43
CA VAL A 207 0.47 20.47 9.41
C VAL A 207 1.20 20.42 10.75
N VAL A 208 2.51 20.15 10.69
CA VAL A 208 3.40 20.13 11.86
C VAL A 208 4.41 21.25 11.73
N ASP A 209 4.33 22.19 12.66
CA ASP A 209 5.24 23.33 12.75
C ASP A 209 6.46 23.02 13.60
N PHE A 210 7.64 23.18 13.01
CA PHE A 210 8.94 23.03 13.67
C PHE A 210 9.53 24.42 13.97
N TYR A 211 9.51 24.81 15.24
CA TYR A 211 9.95 26.12 15.74
C TYR A 211 11.42 26.17 16.21
#